data_AF-A0AAV4ZEU2-F1
#
_entry.id   AF-A0AAV4ZEU2-F1
#
_cell.length_a   1.000
_cell.length_b   1.000
_cell.length_c   1.000
_cell.angle_alpha   90.00
_cell.angle_beta   90.00
_cell.angle_gamma   90.00
#
_symmetry.space_group_name_H-M   'P 1'
#
loop_
_entity.id
_entity.type
_entity.pdbx_description
1 polymer ?
#
loop_
_entity_poly.entity_id
_entity_poly.type
_entity_poly.pdbx_seq_one_letter_code
_entity_poly.pdbx_strand_id
1 'polypeptide(L)'
;MVAARAVVTRDVPPYTIVGGIPARPIRKRFDDRTIARLLALAPWRYDLPTWWAQNPAAPKGKLTDEALSALEAAVAAGTVPELPDQPSTLTQREGAWVVL
;
A
#
# COMPACT_ATOMS: atom_id res chain seq x y z
N MET A 1 -1.75 -1.03 11.35
CA MET A 1 -0.99 -2.21 11.84
C MET A 1 -1.53 -2.55 13.21
N VAL A 2 -1.79 -3.84 13.47
CA VAL A 2 -2.32 -4.32 14.76
C VAL A 2 -1.26 -5.21 15.39
N ALA A 3 -0.84 -4.90 16.62
CA ALA A 3 0.15 -5.69 17.34
C ALA A 3 -0.40 -7.09 17.67
N ALA A 4 0.50 -8.07 17.82
CA ALA A 4 0.11 -9.43 18.17
C ALA A 4 -0.71 -9.45 19.47
N ARG A 5 -1.76 -10.29 19.51
CA ARG A 5 -2.69 -10.45 20.65
C ARG A 5 -3.48 -9.19 21.02
N ALA A 6 -3.52 -8.17 20.18
CA ALA A 6 -4.35 -7.00 20.44
C ALA A 6 -5.84 -7.30 20.17
N VAL A 7 -6.72 -6.78 21.03
CA VAL A 7 -8.18 -6.85 20.82
C VAL A 7 -8.69 -5.46 20.49
N VAL A 8 -9.04 -5.26 19.22
CA VAL A 8 -9.54 -3.99 18.71
C VAL A 8 -11.04 -3.93 18.95
N THR A 9 -11.46 -3.03 19.83
CA THR A 9 -12.88 -2.82 20.18
C THR A 9 -13.47 -1.55 19.60
N ARG A 10 -12.67 -0.76 18.86
CA ARG A 10 -13.02 0.53 18.26
C ARG A 10 -12.26 0.72 16.94
N ASP A 11 -12.71 1.65 16.13
CA ASP A 11 -12.05 1.97 14.85
C ASP A 11 -10.60 2.40 15.03
N VAL A 12 -9.75 1.94 14.11
CA VAL A 12 -8.31 2.24 14.08
C VAL A 12 -8.05 3.24 12.97
N PRO A 13 -7.49 4.42 13.27
CA PRO A 13 -7.17 5.40 12.22
C PRO A 13 -6.17 4.84 11.19
N PRO A 14 -6.24 5.26 9.93
CA PRO A 14 -5.30 4.82 8.89
C PRO A 14 -3.84 4.99 9.29
N TYR A 15 -2.99 4.06 8.86
CA TYR A 15 -1.55 4.06 9.13
C TYR A 15 -1.14 4.14 10.62
N THR A 16 -2.07 3.85 11.53
CA THR A 16 -1.80 3.83 12.97
C THR A 16 -1.36 2.43 13.41
N ILE A 17 -0.40 2.40 14.34
CA ILE A 17 0.01 1.19 15.06
C ILE A 17 -0.76 1.15 16.37
N VAL A 18 -1.51 0.06 16.59
CA VAL A 18 -2.28 -0.17 17.81
C VAL A 18 -1.83 -1.45 18.51
N GLY A 19 -2.01 -1.53 19.84
CA GLY A 19 -1.72 -2.74 20.61
C GLY A 19 -2.39 -2.78 21.99
N GLY A 20 -2.43 -3.96 22.61
CA GLY A 20 -3.01 -4.20 23.94
C GLY A 20 -4.45 -4.72 23.92
N ILE A 21 -5.01 -4.93 25.11
CA ILE A 21 -6.38 -5.43 25.34
C ILE A 21 -7.04 -4.55 26.43
N PRO A 22 -7.96 -3.64 26.07
CA PRO A 22 -8.35 -3.24 24.72
C PRO A 22 -7.23 -2.48 23.99
N ALA A 23 -7.20 -2.57 22.66
CA ALA A 23 -6.15 -1.97 21.85
C ALA A 23 -6.15 -0.43 21.95
N ARG A 24 -4.97 0.16 22.15
CA ARG A 24 -4.75 1.61 22.17
C ARG A 24 -3.78 2.04 21.07
N PRO A 25 -3.91 3.28 20.54
CA PRO A 25 -2.92 3.85 19.64
C PRO A 25 -1.54 3.93 20.32
N ILE A 26 -0.52 3.41 19.66
CA ILE A 26 0.88 3.49 20.10
C ILE A 26 1.56 4.66 19.38
N ARG A 27 1.51 4.69 18.05
CA ARG A 27 2.04 5.76 17.20
C ARG A 27 1.54 5.65 15.76
N LYS A 28 1.73 6.71 14.97
CA LYS A 28 1.54 6.67 13.52
C LYS A 28 2.80 6.15 12.82
N ARG A 29 2.64 5.50 11.66
CA ARG A 29 3.77 5.05 10.82
C ARG A 29 4.44 6.21 10.08
N PHE A 30 3.64 7.20 9.70
CA PHE A 30 4.06 8.42 8.99
C PHE A 30 3.42 9.64 9.66
N ASP A 31 3.88 10.83 9.31
CA ASP A 31 3.23 12.08 9.69
C ASP A 31 1.87 12.26 8.98
N ASP A 32 1.04 13.17 9.50
CA ASP A 32 -0.32 13.36 9.00
C ASP A 32 -0.41 13.86 7.56
N ARG A 33 0.56 14.67 7.13
CA ARG A 33 0.61 15.16 5.75
C ARG A 33 0.90 14.01 4.78
N THR A 34 1.89 13.17 5.11
CA THR A 34 2.22 11.98 4.32
C THR A 34 1.05 11.00 4.28
N ILE A 35 0.36 10.78 5.41
CA ILE A 35 -0.83 9.90 5.46
C ILE A 35 -1.93 10.42 4.53
N ALA A 36 -2.24 11.72 4.59
CA ALA A 36 -3.28 12.31 3.74
C ALA A 36 -2.98 12.13 2.25
N ARG A 37 -1.73 12.37 1.83
CA ARG A 37 -1.27 12.17 0.45
C ARG A 37 -1.38 10.71 0.02
N LEU A 38 -0.92 9.77 0.85
CA LEU A 38 -1.03 8.33 0.57
C LEU A 38 -2.48 7.87 0.46
N LEU A 39 -3.38 8.38 1.29
CA LEU A 39 -4.80 8.04 1.23
C LEU A 39 -5.46 8.59 -0.04
N ALA A 40 -5.10 9.80 -0.47
CA ALA A 40 -5.59 10.39 -1.70
C ALA A 40 -5.08 9.65 -2.95
N LEU A 41 -3.81 9.24 -2.93
CA LEU A 41 -3.18 8.49 -4.01
C LEU A 41 -3.72 7.06 -4.13
N ALA A 42 -4.15 6.45 -3.02
CA ALA A 42 -4.59 5.05 -2.95
C ALA A 42 -3.61 4.07 -3.65
N PRO A 43 -2.33 4.04 -3.26
CA PRO A 43 -1.26 3.34 -3.98
C PRO A 43 -1.49 1.84 -4.17
N TRP A 44 -2.33 1.22 -3.33
CA TRP A 44 -2.72 -0.19 -3.45
C TRP A 44 -3.58 -0.50 -4.68
N ARG A 45 -4.07 0.51 -5.42
CA ARG A 45 -4.77 0.32 -6.70
C ARG A 45 -3.82 0.08 -7.86
N TYR A 46 -2.51 0.27 -7.68
CA TYR A 46 -1.52 0.22 -8.75
C TYR A 46 -0.54 -0.96 -8.58
N ASP A 47 -0.06 -1.50 -9.69
CA ASP A 47 0.98 -2.55 -9.71
C ASP A 47 2.39 -1.92 -9.55
N LEU A 48 2.59 -1.34 -8.37
CA LEU A 48 3.86 -0.73 -7.99
C LEU A 48 5.04 -1.71 -8.02
N PRO A 49 4.92 -3.00 -7.60
CA PRO A 49 6.03 -3.95 -7.69
C PRO A 49 6.57 -4.13 -9.11
N THR A 50 5.70 -4.37 -10.08
CA THR A 50 6.11 -4.52 -11.48
C THR A 50 6.70 -3.22 -12.02
N TRP A 51 6.06 -2.08 -11.71
CA TRP A 51 6.56 -0.77 -12.12
C TRP A 51 7.95 -0.46 -11.52
N TRP A 52 8.18 -0.73 -10.24
CA TRP A 52 9.47 -0.54 -9.56
C TRP A 52 10.60 -1.40 -10.15
N ALA A 53 10.27 -2.61 -10.62
CA ALA A 53 11.25 -3.49 -11.24
C ALA A 53 11.72 -2.95 -12.59
N GLN A 54 10.83 -2.31 -13.35
CA GLN A 54 11.09 -1.82 -14.71
C GLN A 54 11.61 -0.38 -14.74
N ASN A 55 11.33 0.42 -13.70
CA ASN A 55 11.67 1.83 -13.66
C ASN A 55 12.88 2.12 -12.74
N PRO A 56 14.08 2.39 -13.29
CA PRO A 56 15.28 2.67 -12.50
C PRO A 56 15.22 4.02 -11.76
N ALA A 57 14.40 4.97 -12.23
CA ALA A 57 14.19 6.27 -11.58
C ALA A 57 13.11 6.22 -10.49
N ALA A 58 12.43 5.08 -10.32
CA ALA A 58 11.42 4.95 -9.30
C ALA A 58 12.05 5.09 -7.90
N PRO A 59 11.35 5.74 -6.95
CA PRO A 59 11.90 6.00 -5.64
C PRO A 59 12.20 4.68 -4.90
N LYS A 60 13.47 4.47 -4.56
CA LYS A 60 13.95 3.32 -3.79
C LYS A 60 14.34 3.77 -2.38
N GLY A 61 13.79 3.13 -1.36
CA GLY A 61 14.17 3.35 0.03
C GLY A 61 13.09 4.05 0.86
N LYS A 62 13.49 5.07 1.64
CA LYS A 62 12.56 5.78 2.53
C LYS A 62 11.53 6.56 1.72
N LEU A 63 10.29 6.56 2.19
CA LEU A 63 9.25 7.43 1.66
C LEU A 63 9.56 8.88 2.08
N THR A 64 10.21 9.62 1.19
CA THR A 64 10.46 11.07 1.32
C THR A 64 9.36 11.86 0.61
N ASP A 65 9.24 13.15 0.94
CA ASP A 65 8.30 14.04 0.26
C ASP A 65 8.55 14.09 -1.26
N GLU A 66 9.81 14.10 -1.67
CA GLU A 66 10.22 14.08 -3.07
C GLU A 66 9.85 12.76 -3.76
N ALA A 67 10.12 11.62 -3.12
CA ALA A 67 9.73 10.31 -3.61
C ALA A 67 8.21 10.20 -3.78
N LEU A 68 7.44 10.73 -2.83
CA LEU A 68 5.99 10.74 -2.90
C LEU A 68 5.48 11.65 -4.02
N SER A 69 6.08 12.82 -4.20
CA SER A 69 5.74 13.71 -5.32
C SER A 69 6.08 13.09 -6.68
N ALA A 70 7.21 12.40 -6.80
CA ALA A 70 7.58 11.69 -8.02
C ALA A 70 6.60 10.56 -8.35
N LEU A 71 6.13 9.83 -7.34
CA LEU A 71 5.12 8.79 -7.51
C LEU A 71 3.77 9.36 -7.94
N GLU A 72 3.32 10.45 -7.29
CA GLU A 72 2.09 11.16 -7.69
C GLU A 72 2.16 11.64 -9.14
N ALA A 73 3.30 12.18 -9.58
CA ALA A 73 3.52 12.56 -10.96
C ALA A 73 3.49 11.36 -11.92
N ALA A 74 4.10 10.24 -11.55
CA ALA A 74 4.10 9.02 -12.35
C ALA A 74 2.69 8.44 -12.54
N VAL A 75 1.87 8.48 -11.49
CA VAL A 75 0.46 8.08 -11.53
C VAL A 75 -0.35 9.05 -12.38
N ALA A 76 -0.16 10.36 -12.20
CA ALA A 76 -0.84 11.37 -13.03
C ALA A 76 -0.48 11.27 -14.51
N ALA A 77 0.75 10.86 -14.82
CA ALA A 77 1.21 10.59 -16.19
C ALA A 77 0.72 9.25 -16.76
N GLY A 78 0.01 8.43 -15.97
CA GLY A 78 -0.49 7.11 -16.39
C GLY A 78 0.60 6.07 -16.61
N THR A 79 1.80 6.29 -16.08
CA THR A 79 2.94 5.38 -16.27
C THR A 79 2.93 4.20 -15.31
N VAL A 80 2.17 4.30 -14.23
CA VAL A 80 1.99 3.23 -13.26
C VAL A 80 0.72 2.45 -13.64
N PRO A 81 0.83 1.17 -14.01
CA PRO A 81 -0.35 0.37 -14.36
C PRO A 81 -1.27 0.18 -13.14
N GLU A 82 -2.58 0.31 -13.35
CA GLU A 82 -3.58 -0.08 -12.35
C GLU A 82 -3.65 -1.60 -12.24
N LEU A 83 -3.83 -2.10 -11.02
CA LEU A 83 -4.12 -3.52 -10.79
C LEU A 83 -5.50 -3.83 -11.36
N PRO A 84 -5.69 -5.00 -11.98
CA PRO A 84 -7.00 -5.40 -12.46
C PRO A 84 -8.00 -5.49 -11.30
N ASP A 85 -9.22 -4.99 -11.50
CA ASP A 85 -10.31 -5.00 -10.51
C ASP A 85 -10.77 -6.43 -10.14
N GLN A 86 -10.40 -7.44 -10.94
CA GLN A 86 -10.83 -8.82 -10.73
C GLN A 86 -9.90 -9.53 -9.74
N PRO A 87 -10.44 -10.25 -8.72
CA PRO A 87 -9.62 -11.16 -7.94
C PRO A 87 -9.05 -12.20 -8.90
N SER A 88 -7.73 -12.39 -8.87
CA SER A 88 -7.04 -13.42 -9.63
C SER A 88 -7.71 -14.75 -9.36
N THR A 89 -8.53 -15.21 -10.31
CA THR A 89 -9.21 -16.50 -10.20
C THR A 89 -8.13 -17.53 -10.43
N LEU A 90 -7.63 -18.12 -9.35
CA LEU A 90 -6.69 -19.24 -9.40
C LEU A 90 -7.44 -20.43 -10.00
N THR A 91 -7.30 -20.63 -11.31
CA THR A 91 -7.82 -21.84 -11.95
C THR A 91 -6.68 -22.85 -12.02
N GLN A 92 -6.94 -24.07 -11.55
CA GLN A 92 -6.01 -25.18 -11.73
C GLN A 92 -6.15 -25.66 -13.18
N ARG A 93 -5.09 -25.53 -13.99
CA ARG A 93 -4.99 -26.18 -15.31
C ARG A 93 -3.75 -27.06 -15.31
N GLU A 94 -3.91 -28.33 -15.68
CA GLU A 94 -2.82 -29.29 -15.88
C GLU A 94 -1.79 -29.32 -14.74
N GLY A 95 -2.28 -29.33 -13.49
CA GLY A 95 -1.40 -29.42 -12.30
C GLY A 95 -0.61 -28.14 -11.97
N ALA A 96 -0.79 -27.05 -12.72
CA ALA A 96 -0.20 -25.76 -12.46
C ALA A 96 -1.25 -24.73 -12.01
N TRP A 97 -0.89 -23.90 -11.03
CA TRP A 97 -1.67 -22.73 -10.64
C TRP A 97 -1.40 -21.62 -11.64
N VAL A 98 -2.40 -21.25 -12.44
CA VAL A 98 -2.29 -20.17 -13.43
C VAL A 98 -3.26 -19.04 -13.04
N VAL A 99 -2.76 -17.81 -13.03
CA VAL A 99 -3.55 -16.59 -12.86
C VAL A 99 -4.08 -16.19 -14.23
N LEU A 100 -5.40 -16.13 -14.39
CA LEU A 100 -6.06 -15.59 -15.59
C LEU A 100 -6.18 -14.07 -15.52
#